data_AF-A0A3N1VN42-F1
#
_entry.id   AF-A0A3N1VN42-F1
#
_cell.length_a   1.000
_cell.length_b   1.000
_cell.length_c   1.000
_cell.angle_alpha   90.00
_cell.angle_beta   90.00
_cell.angle_gamma   90.00
#
_symmetry.space_group_name_H-M   'P 1'
#
loop_
_entity.id
_entity.type
_entity.pdbx_description
1 polymer ?
#
loop_
_entity_poly.entity_id
_entity_poly.type
_entity_poly.pdbx_seq_one_letter_code
_entity_poly.pdbx_strand_id
1 'polypeptide(L)'
;MARIVYCHPAKTRYGLHLYTDLDFWDARKILKNVALVKRNFGESPPGDEFPTQVVVEDAPAWLQALIKRRLMKAIPSPPRHVVVRSLLMEGYYEFDPWRYFPRRWSPSLIEHFLSYRLPVDHGVLNSPYNTYRLEWRGQAIRVVPEKRTQKHDPVIRTRRQARKHLMVPTCF
;
A
#
# COMPACT_ATOMS: atom_id res chain seq x y z
N MET A 1 1.25 -12.01 -4.15
CA MET A 1 2.68 -11.63 -4.12
C MET A 1 2.82 -10.39 -4.97
N ALA A 2 3.78 -9.51 -4.67
CA ALA A 2 4.05 -8.34 -5.49
C ALA A 2 4.39 -8.72 -6.95
N ARG A 3 3.82 -7.99 -7.91
CA ARG A 3 4.20 -8.05 -9.33
C ARG A 3 5.37 -7.12 -9.59
N ILE A 4 6.20 -7.49 -10.55
CA ILE A 4 7.40 -6.74 -10.95
C ILE A 4 7.40 -6.62 -12.48
N VAL A 5 7.56 -5.40 -12.97
CA VAL A 5 7.76 -5.10 -14.41
C VAL A 5 9.10 -4.40 -14.55
N TYR A 6 9.97 -4.89 -15.44
CA TYR A 6 11.25 -4.23 -15.69
C TYR A 6 11.06 -3.06 -16.66
N CYS A 7 11.71 -1.93 -16.39
CA CYS A 7 11.79 -0.84 -17.34
C CYS A 7 12.62 -1.29 -18.55
N HIS A 8 12.20 -0.89 -19.75
CA HIS A 8 12.96 -1.19 -20.96
C HIS A 8 14.35 -0.52 -20.87
N PRO A 9 15.46 -1.22 -21.19
CA PRO A 9 16.82 -0.68 -21.05
C PRO A 9 17.03 0.65 -21.77
N ALA A 10 16.42 0.83 -22.95
CA ALA A 10 16.48 2.10 -23.71
C ALA A 10 15.81 3.30 -23.03
N LYS A 11 14.99 3.10 -21.99
CA LYS A 11 14.23 4.14 -21.28
C LYS A 11 14.83 4.49 -19.91
N THR A 12 16.00 3.95 -19.57
CA THR A 12 16.61 4.13 -18.25
C THR A 12 18.14 4.27 -18.34
N ARG A 13 18.72 4.97 -17.36
CA ARG A 13 20.18 5.05 -17.18
C ARG A 13 20.69 4.22 -16.00
N TYR A 14 19.77 3.56 -15.29
CA TYR A 14 20.05 2.77 -14.10
C TYR A 14 20.39 1.32 -14.48
N GLY A 15 21.36 0.72 -13.79
CA GLY A 15 21.67 -0.70 -13.91
C GLY A 15 20.50 -1.61 -13.50
N LEU A 16 19.61 -1.13 -12.63
CA LEU A 16 18.31 -1.72 -12.38
C LEU A 16 17.22 -0.64 -12.33
N HIS A 17 16.16 -0.83 -13.10
CA HIS A 17 14.94 -0.05 -13.00
C HIS A 17 13.74 -0.99 -13.16
N LEU A 18 12.92 -1.09 -12.12
CA LEU A 18 11.70 -1.87 -12.13
C LEU A 18 10.53 -1.10 -11.53
N TYR A 19 9.32 -1.55 -11.86
CA TYR A 19 8.05 -1.09 -11.33
C TYR A 19 7.42 -2.22 -10.51
N THR A 20 6.70 -1.89 -9.45
CA THR A 20 5.98 -2.86 -8.63
C THR A 20 4.61 -2.34 -8.21
N ASP A 21 3.67 -3.27 -8.04
CA ASP A 21 2.31 -3.03 -7.55
C ASP A 21 2.24 -2.86 -6.02
N LEU A 22 3.38 -2.89 -5.33
CA LEU A 22 3.46 -2.47 -3.93
C LEU A 22 3.32 -0.96 -3.79
N ASP A 23 2.59 -0.53 -2.77
CA ASP A 23 2.55 0.88 -2.37
C ASP A 23 3.95 1.44 -2.08
N PHE A 24 4.13 2.72 -2.39
CA PHE A 24 5.41 3.42 -2.29
C PHE A 24 6.04 3.31 -0.90
N TRP A 25 5.24 3.46 0.16
CA TRP A 25 5.76 3.45 1.53
C TRP A 25 6.28 2.07 1.95
N ASP A 26 5.66 1.02 1.43
CA ASP A 26 6.05 -0.35 1.69
C ASP A 26 7.32 -0.72 0.99
N ALA A 27 7.38 -0.48 -0.31
CA ALA A 27 8.60 -0.71 -1.06
C ALA A 27 9.77 0.08 -0.45
N ARG A 28 9.54 1.34 -0.04
CA ARG A 28 10.55 2.15 0.64
C ARG A 28 11.00 1.55 1.97
N LYS A 29 10.08 1.01 2.77
CA LYS A 29 10.40 0.34 4.05
C LYS A 29 11.19 -0.95 3.82
N ILE A 30 10.77 -1.76 2.86
CA ILE A 30 11.35 -3.07 2.53
C ILE A 30 12.74 -2.95 1.93
N LEU A 31 12.91 -1.99 1.03
CA LEU A 31 14.15 -1.76 0.28
C LEU A 31 15.05 -0.72 0.93
N LYS A 32 14.78 -0.37 2.20
CA LYS A 32 15.62 0.55 2.98
C LYS A 32 17.09 0.15 2.87
N ASN A 33 17.92 1.12 2.49
CA ASN A 33 19.37 1.01 2.30
C ASN A 33 19.82 0.04 1.19
N VAL A 34 18.92 -0.39 0.28
CA VAL A 34 19.25 -1.34 -0.80
C VAL A 34 18.99 -0.74 -2.18
N ALA A 35 17.95 0.08 -2.31
CA ALA A 35 17.61 0.73 -3.58
C ALA A 35 16.94 2.09 -3.35
N LEU A 36 16.99 2.95 -4.36
CA LEU A 36 16.21 4.18 -4.38
C LEU A 36 14.78 3.86 -4.83
N VAL A 37 13.81 4.24 -4.00
CA VAL A 37 12.39 4.02 -4.27
C VAL A 37 11.73 5.35 -4.62
N LYS A 38 11.03 5.39 -5.75
CA LYS A 38 10.31 6.57 -6.27
C LYS A 38 8.84 6.23 -6.50
N ARG A 39 7.98 7.24 -6.50
CA ARG A 39 6.58 7.08 -6.94
C ARG A 39 6.52 7.01 -8.47
N ASN A 40 5.63 6.17 -8.99
CA ASN A 40 5.34 6.12 -10.41
C ASN A 40 4.11 6.97 -10.73
N PHE A 41 4.29 7.98 -11.57
CA PHE A 41 3.21 8.81 -12.10
C PHE A 41 3.02 8.62 -13.61
N GLY A 42 3.72 7.65 -14.22
CA GLY A 42 3.64 7.38 -15.65
C GLY A 42 2.43 6.55 -16.05
N GLU A 43 2.24 6.43 -17.36
CA GLU A 43 1.17 5.63 -17.97
C GLU A 43 1.65 4.28 -18.53
N SER A 44 2.98 4.06 -18.58
CA SER A 44 3.57 2.85 -19.15
C SER A 44 4.80 2.38 -18.35
N PRO A 45 4.63 1.51 -17.33
CA PRO A 45 3.35 1.00 -16.83
C PRO A 45 2.56 2.04 -16.02
N PRO A 46 1.21 1.93 -15.95
CA PRO A 46 0.37 2.90 -15.23
C PRO A 46 0.67 2.99 -13.74
N GLY A 47 0.79 4.20 -13.21
CA GLY A 47 1.02 4.46 -11.77
C GLY A 47 -0.11 4.01 -10.86
N ASP A 48 -1.34 3.90 -11.39
CA ASP A 48 -2.48 3.39 -10.63
C ASP A 48 -2.44 1.86 -10.44
N GLU A 49 -1.70 1.15 -11.28
CA GLU A 49 -1.50 -0.30 -11.15
C GLU A 49 -0.12 -0.63 -10.55
N PHE A 50 0.91 0.12 -10.94
CA PHE A 50 2.29 -0.01 -10.49
C PHE A 50 2.76 1.30 -9.88
N PRO A 51 2.35 1.65 -8.64
CA PRO A 51 2.58 2.97 -8.04
C PRO A 51 4.02 3.26 -7.66
N THR A 52 4.91 2.28 -7.78
CA THR A 52 6.27 2.37 -7.27
C THR A 52 7.29 2.00 -8.32
N GLN A 53 8.34 2.83 -8.40
CA GLN A 53 9.56 2.56 -9.14
C GLN A 53 10.70 2.25 -8.16
N VAL A 54 11.54 1.30 -8.51
CA VAL A 54 12.76 0.95 -7.76
C VAL A 54 13.93 1.07 -8.72
N VAL A 55 14.92 1.88 -8.35
CA VAL A 55 16.09 2.16 -9.17
C VAL A 55 17.40 1.96 -8.41
N VAL A 56 18.41 1.44 -9.10
CA VAL A 56 19.78 1.27 -8.60
C VAL A 56 20.75 1.59 -9.72
N GLU A 57 21.75 2.43 -9.45
CA GLU A 57 22.74 2.85 -10.45
C GLU A 57 23.61 1.68 -10.92
N ASP A 58 24.29 1.00 -9.99
CA ASP A 58 25.01 -0.25 -10.25
C ASP A 58 24.30 -1.41 -9.55
N ALA A 59 23.93 -2.42 -10.33
CA ALA A 59 23.07 -3.51 -9.88
C ALA A 59 23.71 -4.88 -10.15
N PRO A 60 24.72 -5.28 -9.35
CA PRO A 60 25.28 -6.63 -9.46
C PRO A 60 24.19 -7.68 -9.21
N ALA A 61 24.37 -8.89 -9.78
CA ALA A 61 23.35 -9.94 -9.76
C ALA A 61 22.82 -10.29 -8.36
N TRP A 62 23.70 -10.29 -7.34
CA TRP A 62 23.31 -10.57 -5.95
C TRP A 62 22.37 -9.49 -5.38
N LEU A 63 22.57 -8.23 -5.75
CA LEU A 63 21.74 -7.10 -5.30
C LEU A 63 20.37 -7.15 -5.98
N GLN A 64 20.33 -7.44 -7.28
CA GLN A 64 19.07 -7.66 -8.00
C GLN A 64 18.26 -8.80 -7.37
N ALA A 65 18.91 -9.93 -7.05
CA ALA A 65 18.28 -11.06 -6.38
C ALA A 65 17.78 -10.70 -4.98
N LEU A 66 18.55 -9.91 -4.21
CA LEU A 66 18.13 -9.41 -2.89
C LEU A 66 16.87 -8.53 -2.98
N ILE A 67 16.84 -7.58 -3.92
CA ILE A 67 15.70 -6.69 -4.15
C ILE A 67 14.46 -7.50 -4.52
N LYS A 68 14.58 -8.38 -5.53
CA LYS A 68 13.49 -9.26 -5.96
C LYS A 68 12.96 -10.09 -4.80
N ARG A 69 13.85 -10.73 -4.03
CA ARG A 69 13.46 -11.54 -2.85
C ARG A 69 12.71 -10.72 -1.80
N ARG A 70 13.15 -9.49 -1.54
CA ARG A 70 12.50 -8.61 -0.55
C ARG A 70 11.12 -8.15 -1.02
N LEU A 71 10.98 -7.75 -2.28
CA LEU A 71 9.70 -7.35 -2.87
C LEU A 71 8.69 -8.50 -2.91
N MET A 72 9.12 -9.70 -3.33
CA MET A 72 8.23 -10.86 -3.47
C MET A 72 7.64 -11.37 -2.15
N LYS A 73 8.25 -11.03 -1.00
CA LYS A 73 7.72 -11.37 0.33
C LYS A 73 6.51 -10.52 0.73
N ALA A 74 6.34 -9.36 0.12
CA ALA A 74 5.30 -8.42 0.48
C ALA A 74 3.97 -8.77 -0.19
N ILE A 75 2.89 -8.48 0.53
CA ILE A 75 1.52 -8.61 0.02
C ILE A 75 1.07 -7.24 -0.47
N PRO A 76 0.70 -7.11 -1.76
CA PRO A 76 0.20 -5.86 -2.29
C PRO A 76 -1.18 -5.53 -1.69
N SER A 77 -1.54 -4.26 -1.79
CA SER A 77 -2.85 -3.73 -1.44
C SER A 77 -3.17 -2.62 -2.45
N PRO A 78 -4.44 -2.20 -2.59
CA PRO A 78 -4.76 -1.04 -3.40
C PRO A 78 -3.82 0.15 -3.12
N PRO A 79 -3.26 0.80 -4.15
CA PRO A 79 -2.36 1.93 -3.95
C PRO A 79 -3.05 3.06 -3.18
N ARG A 80 -2.37 3.65 -2.20
CA ARG A 80 -3.01 4.63 -1.32
C ARG A 80 -3.55 5.84 -2.06
N HIS A 81 -2.85 6.29 -3.11
CA HIS A 81 -3.30 7.45 -3.90
C HIS A 81 -4.58 7.15 -4.68
N VAL A 82 -4.76 5.91 -5.17
CA VAL A 82 -6.00 5.47 -5.82
C VAL A 82 -7.15 5.47 -4.82
N VAL A 83 -6.93 4.88 -3.63
CA VAL A 83 -7.93 4.85 -2.56
C VAL A 83 -8.36 6.26 -2.16
N VAL A 84 -7.40 7.14 -1.83
CA VAL A 84 -7.70 8.53 -1.44
C VAL A 84 -8.43 9.28 -2.54
N ARG A 85 -8.00 9.13 -3.79
CA ARG A 85 -8.63 9.81 -4.94
C ARG A 85 -10.10 9.40 -5.08
N SER A 86 -10.41 8.10 -5.07
CA SER A 86 -11.80 7.64 -5.16
C SER A 86 -12.63 8.08 -3.96
N LEU A 87 -12.08 8.06 -2.74
CA LEU A 87 -12.81 8.55 -1.56
C LEU A 87 -13.15 10.03 -1.64
N LEU A 88 -12.27 10.86 -2.23
CA LEU A 88 -12.51 12.28 -2.42
C LEU A 88 -13.54 12.56 -3.54
N MET A 89 -13.49 11.79 -4.63
CA MET A 89 -14.30 12.04 -5.82
C MET A 89 -15.67 11.35 -5.79
N GLU A 90 -15.72 10.13 -5.28
CA GLU A 90 -16.90 9.24 -5.34
C GLU A 90 -17.52 9.00 -3.94
N GLY A 91 -16.82 9.39 -2.87
CA GLY A 91 -17.25 9.15 -1.49
C GLY A 91 -17.06 7.70 -1.02
N TYR A 92 -16.54 6.80 -1.87
CA TYR A 92 -16.18 5.44 -1.52
C TYR A 92 -15.04 4.93 -2.42
N TYR A 93 -14.45 3.79 -2.07
CA TYR A 93 -13.54 3.06 -2.95
C TYR A 93 -13.93 1.58 -2.95
N GLU A 94 -14.10 0.99 -4.13
CA GLU A 94 -14.50 -0.42 -4.28
C GLU A 94 -13.47 -1.18 -5.11
N PHE A 95 -13.13 -2.39 -4.67
CA PHE A 95 -12.16 -3.23 -5.37
C PHE A 95 -12.42 -4.72 -5.14
N ASP A 96 -11.94 -5.52 -6.09
CA ASP A 96 -11.86 -6.97 -5.96
C ASP A 96 -10.64 -7.35 -5.09
N PRO A 97 -10.84 -7.92 -3.88
CA PRO A 97 -9.75 -8.29 -2.98
C PRO A 97 -8.84 -9.37 -3.56
N TRP A 98 -9.34 -10.22 -4.46
CA TRP A 98 -8.59 -11.35 -5.01
C TRP A 98 -7.56 -10.92 -6.06
N ARG A 99 -7.60 -9.65 -6.49
CA ARG A 99 -6.52 -9.02 -7.27
C ARG A 99 -5.25 -8.80 -6.44
N TYR A 100 -5.38 -8.72 -5.12
CA TYR A 100 -4.28 -8.34 -4.21
C TYR A 100 -3.92 -9.47 -3.24
N PHE A 101 -4.92 -10.17 -2.71
CA PHE A 101 -4.75 -11.09 -1.59
C PHE A 101 -4.76 -12.56 -2.02
N PRO A 102 -4.02 -13.44 -1.32
CA PRO A 102 -4.07 -14.88 -1.57
C PRO A 102 -5.48 -15.45 -1.36
N ARG A 103 -5.96 -16.30 -2.27
CA ARG A 103 -7.27 -16.96 -2.16
C ARG A 103 -7.48 -17.80 -0.89
N ARG A 104 -6.39 -18.24 -0.25
CA ARG A 104 -6.41 -18.99 1.01
C ARG A 104 -6.70 -18.11 2.24
N TRP A 105 -6.69 -16.78 2.11
CA TRP A 105 -6.98 -15.89 3.22
C TRP A 105 -8.48 -15.79 3.46
N SER A 106 -8.88 -15.87 4.73
CA SER A 106 -10.26 -15.63 5.13
C SER A 106 -10.62 -14.14 4.95
N PRO A 107 -11.92 -13.81 4.79
CA PRO A 107 -12.40 -12.43 4.78
C PRO A 107 -11.90 -11.61 5.98
N SER A 108 -11.94 -12.20 7.18
CA SER A 108 -11.48 -11.56 8.41
C SER A 108 -9.98 -11.22 8.40
N LEU A 109 -9.15 -12.07 7.80
CA LEU A 109 -7.71 -11.82 7.68
C LEU A 109 -7.44 -10.69 6.68
N ILE A 110 -8.22 -10.62 5.59
CA ILE A 110 -8.15 -9.54 4.61
C ILE A 110 -8.54 -8.21 5.26
N GLU A 111 -9.64 -8.15 5.99
CA GLU A 111 -10.07 -6.95 6.73
C GLU A 111 -9.03 -6.51 7.74
N HIS A 112 -8.49 -7.45 8.53
CA HIS A 112 -7.43 -7.17 9.49
C HIS A 112 -6.20 -6.57 8.80
N PHE A 113 -5.77 -7.17 7.68
CA PHE A 113 -4.66 -6.64 6.89
C PHE A 113 -4.98 -5.24 6.37
N LEU A 114 -6.15 -5.02 5.76
CA LEU A 114 -6.57 -3.71 5.24
C LEU A 114 -6.62 -2.62 6.31
N SER A 115 -6.97 -2.97 7.56
CA SER A 115 -7.02 -2.00 8.66
C SER A 115 -5.68 -1.31 8.93
N TYR A 116 -4.58 -1.96 8.58
CA TYR A 116 -3.23 -1.42 8.66
C TYR A 116 -2.75 -0.82 7.35
N ARG A 117 -3.44 -0.98 6.24
CA ARG A 117 -2.88 -0.73 4.89
C ARG A 117 -3.58 0.40 4.17
N LEU A 118 -4.87 0.57 4.44
CA LEU A 118 -5.62 1.72 4.00
C LEU A 118 -4.93 3.01 4.50
N PRO A 119 -5.09 4.13 3.79
CA PRO A 119 -4.53 5.41 4.17
C PRO A 119 -5.28 6.00 5.37
N VAL A 120 -5.26 5.28 6.50
CA VAL A 120 -5.91 5.61 7.78
C VAL A 120 -5.21 6.74 8.52
N ASP A 121 -4.17 7.34 7.95
CA ASP A 121 -3.61 8.61 8.44
C ASP A 121 -4.22 9.81 7.70
N HIS A 122 -4.98 9.55 6.62
CA HIS A 122 -5.65 10.60 5.85
C HIS A 122 -6.95 11.01 6.56
N GLY A 123 -7.13 12.32 6.77
CA GLY A 123 -8.27 12.87 7.53
C GLY A 123 -9.67 12.50 7.01
N VAL A 124 -9.75 12.07 5.75
CA VAL A 124 -10.99 11.53 5.14
C VAL A 124 -11.40 10.20 5.78
N LEU A 125 -10.44 9.32 6.09
CA LEU A 125 -10.71 8.00 6.69
C LEU A 125 -10.52 7.99 8.20
N ASN A 126 -9.67 8.85 8.74
CA ASN A 126 -9.38 8.85 10.16
C ASN A 126 -9.09 10.28 10.63
N SER A 127 -10.04 10.82 11.38
CA SER A 127 -9.90 12.07 12.09
C SER A 127 -10.68 11.96 13.41
N PRO A 128 -10.62 12.96 14.30
CA PRO A 128 -11.49 12.97 15.47
C PRO A 128 -12.98 12.86 15.15
N TYR A 129 -13.39 13.18 13.91
CA TYR A 129 -14.78 13.17 13.47
C TYR A 129 -15.09 12.12 12.39
N ASN A 130 -14.07 11.55 11.77
CA ASN A 130 -14.22 10.57 10.69
C ASN A 130 -13.61 9.23 11.10
N THR A 131 -14.27 8.17 10.68
CA THR A 131 -13.76 6.81 10.66
C THR A 131 -14.09 6.21 9.30
N TYR A 132 -13.80 4.94 9.12
CA TYR A 132 -14.24 4.20 7.95
C TYR A 132 -14.78 2.85 8.37
N ARG A 133 -15.60 2.27 7.50
CA ARG A 133 -16.03 0.87 7.58
C ARG A 133 -15.71 0.15 6.28
N LEU A 134 -15.43 -1.14 6.41
CA LEU A 134 -15.31 -2.06 5.29
C LEU A 134 -16.65 -2.76 5.11
N GLU A 135 -17.20 -2.72 3.90
CA GLU A 135 -18.40 -3.46 3.52
C GLU A 135 -18.05 -4.52 2.47
N TRP A 136 -18.41 -5.77 2.72
CA TRP A 136 -18.41 -6.80 1.68
C TRP A 136 -19.66 -6.65 0.82
N ARG A 137 -19.46 -6.49 -0.49
CA ARG A 137 -20.54 -6.42 -1.49
C ARG A 137 -20.34 -7.55 -2.50
N GLY A 138 -20.92 -8.70 -2.19
CA GLY A 138 -20.68 -9.93 -2.95
C GLY A 138 -19.21 -10.33 -2.88
N GLN A 139 -18.49 -10.20 -4.01
CA GLN A 139 -17.07 -10.52 -4.10
C GLN A 139 -16.14 -9.31 -3.91
N ALA A 140 -16.69 -8.09 -3.86
CA ALA A 140 -15.90 -6.87 -3.71
C ALA A 140 -15.87 -6.38 -2.26
N ILE A 141 -14.84 -5.61 -1.93
CA ILE A 141 -14.76 -4.83 -0.68
C ILE A 141 -14.96 -3.36 -1.04
N ARG A 142 -15.85 -2.69 -0.31
CA ARG A 142 -16.05 -1.25 -0.36
C ARG A 142 -15.54 -0.59 0.91
N VAL A 143 -14.71 0.44 0.74
CA VAL A 143 -14.24 1.34 1.80
C VAL A 143 -15.16 2.55 1.81
N VAL A 144 -15.84 2.78 2.93
CA VAL A 144 -16.80 3.89 3.09
C VAL A 144 -16.38 4.77 4.27
N PRO A 145 -16.15 6.08 4.08
CA PRO A 145 -16.01 7.03 5.17
C PRO A 145 -17.29 7.08 6.00
N GLU A 146 -17.14 7.15 7.31
CA GLU A 146 -18.22 7.21 8.26
C GLU A 146 -17.97 8.35 9.24
N LYS A 147 -18.99 9.18 9.47
CA LYS A 147 -18.89 10.23 10.49
C LYS A 147 -19.14 9.63 11.86
N ARG A 148 -18.25 9.96 12.79
CA ARG A 148 -18.43 9.64 14.20
C ARG A 148 -19.54 10.50 14.77
N THR A 149 -20.37 9.92 15.64
CA THR A 149 -21.41 10.64 16.37
C THR A 149 -20.84 11.62 17.39
N GLN A 150 -19.61 11.37 17.87
CA GLN A 150 -18.91 12.20 18.85
C GLN A 150 -17.43 12.32 18.48
N LYS A 151 -16.80 13.42 18.91
CA LYS A 151 -15.36 13.64 18.74
C LYS A 151 -14.58 12.56 19.47
N HIS A 152 -13.68 11.89 18.78
CA HIS A 152 -12.83 10.84 19.32
C HIS A 152 -11.37 11.29 19.41
N ASP A 153 -10.96 11.73 20.60
CA ASP A 153 -9.58 12.08 20.94
C ASP A 153 -9.01 11.04 21.94
N PRO A 154 -8.38 9.95 21.47
CA PRO A 154 -7.91 8.90 22.35
C PRO A 154 -6.73 9.39 23.20
N VAL A 155 -6.91 9.47 24.52
CA VAL A 155 -5.82 9.76 25.45
C VAL A 155 -4.92 8.52 25.57
N ILE A 156 -3.67 8.64 25.15
CA ILE A 156 -2.67 7.57 25.27
C ILE A 156 -2.23 7.48 26.74
N ARG A 157 -2.72 6.47 27.45
CA ARG A 157 -2.44 6.27 28.88
C ARG A 157 -1.36 5.22 29.15
N THR A 158 -1.05 4.37 28.18
CA THR A 158 -0.15 3.22 28.37
C THR A 158 0.88 3.10 27.26
N ARG A 159 2.03 2.49 27.57
CA ARG A 159 3.05 2.12 26.56
C ARG A 159 2.47 1.23 25.45
N ARG A 160 1.51 0.36 25.76
CA ARG A 160 0.83 -0.50 24.77
C ARG A 160 -0.03 0.33 23.80
N GLN A 161 -0.76 1.32 24.31
CA GLN A 161 -1.51 2.26 23.47
C GLN A 161 -0.55 3.10 22.61
N ALA A 162 0.52 3.62 23.20
CA ALA A 162 1.54 4.36 22.46
C ALA A 162 2.13 3.54 21.29
N ARG A 163 2.44 2.26 21.53
CA ARG A 163 2.91 1.34 20.48
C ARG A 163 1.90 1.11 19.36
N LYS A 164 0.60 1.04 19.66
CA LYS A 164 -0.45 0.93 18.63
C LYS A 164 -0.51 2.19 17.77
N HIS A 165 -0.32 3.38 18.35
CA HIS A 165 -0.24 4.63 17.60
C HIS A 165 1.07 4.79 16.80
N LEU A 166 2.14 4.10 17.19
CA LEU A 166 3.40 4.02 16.44
C LEU A 166 3.38 2.95 15.33
N MET A 167 2.32 2.15 15.23
CA MET A 167 2.25 1.03 14.30
C MET A 167 2.11 1.55 12.87
N VAL A 168 3.26 1.74 12.21
CA VAL A 168 3.32 2.10 10.80
C VAL A 168 2.79 0.91 9.99
N PRO A 169 1.78 1.10 9.12
CA PRO A 169 1.35 0.15 8.12
C PRO A 169 2.49 -0.72 7.56
N THR A 170 2.46 -2.04 7.76
CA THR A 170 3.39 -2.97 7.10
C THR A 170 2.67 -3.95 6.21
N CYS A 171 3.24 -4.20 5.04
CA CYS A 171 2.87 -5.26 4.10
C CYS A 171 3.36 -6.67 4.51
N PHE A 172 3.67 -6.86 5.79
CA PHE A 172 4.15 -8.11 6.40
C PHE A 172 3.22 -8.53 7.53
#